data_AF-A0A4P9WSI4-F1
#
_entry.id   AF-A0A4P9WSI4-F1
#
_cell.length_a   1.000
_cell.length_b   1.000
_cell.length_c   1.000
_cell.angle_alpha   90.00
_cell.angle_beta   90.00
_cell.angle_gamma   90.00
#
_symmetry.space_group_name_H-M   'P 1'
#
loop_
_entity.id
_entity.type
_entity.pdbx_description
1 polymer ?
#
loop_
_entity_poly.entity_id
_entity_poly.type
_entity_poly.pdbx_seq_one_letter_code
_entity_poly.pdbx_strand_id
1 'polypeptide(L)'
;MAGDRDPPKRRDQEKVRAPERGEDPTNYLRGQLIKCRVNTRSLFRILLRNVLLLDMNAMAGQINESTSELLSPEGKTLLRAFARQWATSESFQLIAYLELLFVLYKAYEIPTSAFFDAMTMLYEKDKQNPQWVGPFELPVLLELLDQMYSYYVTQITKYKEFYPKNQPRGALETTLLMIRMIHRNSTYQRHRPELAESLSMELRRIMREASITRYHKLKELSSPLDESDVEAVVQGLSKLADLLSDDIDADEKYFKKPFANEFKNIAKLTADTYLQQFIITLQTLAEVLATTEAVQCSKAVFALYKRLRAMDERYSKLASNVKRLNGSDGGFNVEAWFAPFVSFWLEHLSDKTLEWVQNAIKADNFEPVHAQDDLANPNDVVTHSSSIADLFAAVYQELEFIADLKWSDKVQSASFFQAFSKTVYHALDQYCGAIGVGELAGSVEAAPQGAKAWSNLLRQTTKTEPRDIQLESCIKLCNIEYAMRRLDDMYRLMNVASLTRAVRNHRATMMPQRHGASTDPEALLRAAALNDDTVK
;
A
#
# COMPACT_ATOMS: atom_id res chain seq x y z
N MET A 1 11.54 57.26 39.16
CA MET A 1 11.57 58.40 38.22
C MET A 1 10.56 58.12 37.13
N ALA A 2 9.36 58.69 37.31
CA ALA A 2 8.29 58.65 36.32
C ALA A 2 8.63 59.67 35.21
N GLY A 3 8.67 59.21 33.96
CA GLY A 3 8.80 60.05 32.78
C GLY A 3 7.44 60.19 32.11
N ASP A 4 6.78 61.30 32.40
CA ASP A 4 5.53 61.76 31.81
C ASP A 4 5.71 61.93 30.29
N ARG A 5 4.96 61.17 29.49
CA ARG A 5 4.85 61.40 28.03
C ARG A 5 3.40 61.76 27.73
N ASP A 6 3.19 63.03 27.44
CA ASP A 6 1.94 63.59 26.95
C ASP A 6 1.33 62.76 25.80
N PRO A 7 0.01 62.58 25.76
CA PRO A 7 -0.65 61.97 24.61
C PRO A 7 -0.56 62.89 23.38
N PRO A 8 -0.51 62.34 22.16
CA PRO A 8 -0.38 63.15 20.96
C PRO A 8 -1.62 64.02 20.77
N LYS A 9 -1.41 65.35 20.69
CA LYS A 9 -2.44 66.34 20.35
C LYS A 9 -3.20 65.88 19.11
N ARG A 10 -4.53 65.73 19.22
CA ARG A 10 -5.44 65.58 18.08
C ARG A 10 -5.16 66.72 17.10
N ARG A 11 -4.75 66.39 15.87
CA ARG A 11 -4.73 67.36 14.77
C ARG A 11 -6.12 67.95 14.65
N ASP A 12 -6.22 69.27 14.69
CA ASP A 12 -7.46 70.00 14.43
C ASP A 12 -8.05 69.50 13.11
N GLN A 13 -9.20 68.84 13.19
CA GLN A 13 -10.00 68.53 12.02
C GLN A 13 -10.54 69.85 11.50
N GLU A 14 -9.98 70.32 10.40
CA GLU A 14 -10.46 71.48 9.65
C GLU A 14 -11.97 71.29 9.39
N LYS A 15 -12.81 72.13 10.02
CA LYS A 15 -14.26 72.03 9.91
C LYS A 15 -14.66 72.19 8.44
N VAL A 16 -15.24 71.15 7.86
CA VAL A 16 -15.75 71.17 6.49
C VAL A 16 -16.78 72.30 6.39
N ARG A 17 -16.52 73.25 5.49
CA ARG A 17 -17.38 74.41 5.24
C ARG A 17 -18.76 73.94 4.73
N ALA A 18 -19.80 74.75 4.85
CA ALA A 18 -21.06 74.51 4.13
C ALA A 18 -20.95 75.08 2.70
N PRO A 19 -21.69 74.53 1.71
CA PRO A 19 -21.77 75.13 0.37
C PRO A 19 -22.29 76.57 0.46
N GLU A 20 -21.68 77.49 -0.29
CA GLU A 20 -22.13 78.88 -0.33
C GLU A 20 -23.49 79.01 -1.06
N ARG A 21 -24.26 80.08 -0.78
CA ARG A 21 -25.51 80.35 -1.52
C ARG A 21 -25.19 80.56 -3.01
N GLY A 22 -25.64 79.64 -3.86
CA GLY A 22 -25.41 79.67 -5.31
C GLY A 22 -24.43 78.60 -5.82
N GLU A 23 -23.75 77.90 -4.91
CA GLU A 23 -22.89 76.77 -5.25
C GLU A 23 -23.75 75.51 -5.44
N ASP A 24 -23.57 74.78 -6.55
CA ASP A 24 -24.27 73.51 -6.77
C ASP A 24 -23.87 72.51 -5.67
N PRO A 25 -24.80 72.08 -4.79
CA PRO A 25 -24.51 71.19 -3.67
C PRO A 25 -23.84 69.89 -4.12
N THR A 26 -24.12 69.43 -5.34
CA THR A 26 -23.56 68.21 -5.92
C THR A 26 -22.08 68.38 -6.26
N ASN A 27 -21.72 69.50 -6.88
CA ASN A 27 -20.34 69.83 -7.20
C ASN A 27 -19.53 70.15 -5.95
N TYR A 28 -20.14 70.79 -4.94
CA TYR A 28 -19.53 71.03 -3.65
C TYR A 28 -19.19 69.71 -2.94
N LEU A 29 -20.16 68.80 -2.82
CA LEU A 29 -19.95 67.48 -2.23
C LEU A 29 -18.88 66.69 -2.99
N ARG A 30 -18.88 66.76 -4.32
CA ARG A 30 -17.84 66.14 -5.17
C ARG A 30 -16.46 66.70 -4.88
N GLY A 31 -16.33 68.03 -4.75
CA GLY A 31 -15.08 68.71 -4.39
C GLY A 31 -14.58 68.34 -3.00
N GLN A 32 -15.48 68.17 -2.03
CA GLN A 32 -15.14 67.71 -0.68
C GLN A 32 -14.73 66.24 -0.65
N LEU A 33 -15.41 65.36 -1.39
CA LEU A 33 -15.03 63.94 -1.52
C LEU A 33 -13.63 63.77 -2.13
N ILE A 34 -13.29 64.60 -3.13
CA ILE A 34 -11.94 64.64 -3.72
C ILE A 34 -10.91 65.10 -2.68
N LYS A 35 -11.20 66.13 -1.89
CA LYS A 35 -10.33 66.63 -0.81
C LYS A 35 -10.17 65.64 0.35
N CYS A 36 -11.21 64.87 0.67
CA CYS A 36 -11.22 63.90 1.76
C CYS A 36 -10.38 62.63 1.48
N ARG A 37 -9.69 62.53 0.33
CA ARG A 37 -8.94 61.32 -0.09
C ARG A 37 -9.78 60.04 0.06
N VAL A 38 -11.05 60.13 -0.32
CA VAL A 38 -11.99 59.03 -0.17
C VAL A 38 -11.59 57.88 -1.09
N ASN A 39 -11.31 56.72 -0.50
CA ASN A 39 -10.99 55.53 -1.26
C ASN A 39 -12.27 54.95 -1.88
N THR A 40 -12.56 55.35 -3.12
CA THR A 40 -13.76 54.94 -3.87
C THR A 40 -13.84 53.42 -4.07
N ARG A 41 -12.71 52.72 -4.19
CA ARG A 41 -12.66 51.24 -4.26
C ARG A 41 -13.15 50.60 -2.97
N SER A 42 -12.79 51.16 -1.82
CA SER A 42 -13.27 50.68 -0.51
C SER A 42 -14.76 50.94 -0.33
N LEU A 43 -15.24 52.12 -0.74
CA LEU A 43 -16.68 52.42 -0.75
C LEU A 43 -17.46 51.45 -1.64
N PHE A 44 -16.93 51.13 -2.82
CA PHE A 44 -17.54 50.15 -3.71
C PHE A 44 -17.61 48.76 -3.09
N ARG A 45 -16.55 48.28 -2.44
CA ARG A 45 -16.58 47.00 -1.70
C ARG A 45 -17.65 46.97 -0.61
N ILE A 46 -17.80 48.06 0.14
CA ILE A 46 -18.84 48.19 1.18
C ILE A 46 -20.23 48.18 0.55
N LEU A 47 -20.43 48.96 -0.52
CA LEU A 47 -21.71 48.99 -1.25
C LEU A 47 -22.07 47.61 -1.80
N LEU A 48 -21.12 46.95 -2.48
CA LEU A 48 -21.28 45.62 -3.04
C LEU A 48 -21.70 44.61 -1.98
N ARG A 49 -21.02 44.61 -0.83
CA ARG A 49 -21.37 43.73 0.29
C ARG A 49 -22.78 43.99 0.79
N ASN A 50 -23.15 45.24 1.03
CA ASN A 50 -24.47 45.58 1.55
C ASN A 50 -25.60 45.27 0.57
N VAL A 51 -25.39 45.53 -0.73
CA VAL A 51 -26.36 45.20 -1.78
C VAL A 51 -26.55 43.69 -1.88
N LEU A 52 -25.45 42.92 -1.91
CA LEU A 52 -25.51 41.47 -1.96
C LEU A 52 -26.23 40.89 -0.74
N LEU A 53 -25.89 41.35 0.47
CA LEU A 53 -26.55 40.90 1.69
C LEU A 53 -28.04 41.26 1.71
N LEU A 54 -28.41 42.44 1.24
CA LEU A 54 -29.81 42.86 1.15
C LEU A 54 -30.60 41.96 0.18
N ASP A 55 -30.05 41.69 -1.01
CA ASP A 55 -30.66 40.82 -2.01
C ASP A 55 -30.78 39.37 -1.49
N MET A 56 -29.73 38.85 -0.86
CA MET A 56 -29.75 37.52 -0.24
C MET A 56 -30.79 37.43 0.89
N ASN A 57 -30.92 38.48 1.71
CA ASN A 57 -31.94 38.54 2.76
C ASN A 57 -33.36 38.64 2.18
N ALA A 58 -33.54 39.34 1.06
CA ALA A 58 -34.82 39.39 0.36
C ALA A 58 -35.19 38.01 -0.24
N MET A 59 -34.20 37.20 -0.59
CA MET A 59 -34.34 35.80 -1.04
C MET A 59 -34.30 34.77 0.10
N ALA A 60 -34.35 35.21 1.36
CA ALA A 60 -34.21 34.33 2.51
C ALA A 60 -35.23 33.16 2.47
N GLY A 61 -34.73 31.94 2.64
CA GLY A 61 -35.53 30.71 2.57
C GLY A 61 -35.74 30.14 1.15
N GLN A 62 -35.32 30.86 0.10
CA GLN A 62 -35.39 30.37 -1.29
C GLN A 62 -34.01 29.99 -1.85
N ILE A 63 -32.93 30.44 -1.22
CA ILE A 63 -31.55 30.08 -1.59
C ILE A 63 -31.33 28.60 -1.32
N ASN A 64 -31.02 27.85 -2.38
CA ASN A 64 -30.72 26.43 -2.34
C ASN A 64 -29.58 26.10 -3.34
N GLU A 65 -29.15 24.84 -3.43
CA GLU A 65 -28.04 24.42 -4.31
C GLU A 65 -28.28 24.65 -5.82
N SER A 66 -29.48 25.03 -6.25
CA SER A 66 -29.77 25.43 -7.63
C SER A 66 -29.71 26.95 -7.85
N THR A 67 -29.66 27.74 -6.78
CA THR A 67 -29.60 29.20 -6.87
C THR A 67 -28.24 29.62 -7.41
N SER A 68 -28.23 30.29 -8.55
CA SER A 68 -27.00 30.68 -9.23
C SER A 68 -26.82 32.21 -9.30
N GLU A 69 -27.92 32.95 -9.38
CA GLU A 69 -27.95 34.41 -9.37
C GLU A 69 -28.33 34.95 -7.98
N LEU A 70 -27.40 35.66 -7.34
CA LEU A 70 -27.58 36.21 -5.98
C LEU A 70 -27.87 37.72 -5.95
N LEU A 71 -27.64 38.44 -7.06
CA LEU A 71 -27.87 39.88 -7.15
C LEU A 71 -29.13 40.15 -7.95
N SER A 72 -30.02 40.97 -7.40
CA SER A 72 -31.26 41.40 -8.06
C SER A 72 -30.96 42.32 -9.25
N PRO A 73 -31.88 42.44 -10.23
CA PRO A 73 -31.77 43.41 -11.32
C PRO A 73 -31.58 44.86 -10.81
N GLU A 74 -32.25 45.21 -9.71
CA GLU A 74 -32.17 46.49 -9.03
C GLU A 74 -30.79 46.69 -8.41
N GLY A 75 -30.29 45.70 -7.66
CA GLY A 75 -28.96 45.70 -7.07
C GLY A 75 -27.86 45.84 -8.13
N LYS A 76 -27.95 45.08 -9.23
CA LYS A 76 -27.04 45.20 -10.39
C LYS A 76 -27.08 46.59 -11.01
N THR A 77 -28.25 47.23 -11.07
CA THR A 77 -28.40 48.58 -11.64
C THR A 77 -27.78 49.63 -10.73
N LEU A 78 -28.00 49.51 -9.42
CA LEU A 78 -27.40 50.38 -8.40
C LEU A 78 -25.86 50.30 -8.44
N LEU A 79 -25.31 49.09 -8.44
CA LEU A 79 -23.86 48.88 -8.51
C LEU A 79 -23.26 49.47 -9.79
N ARG A 80 -23.92 49.30 -10.95
CA ARG A 80 -23.49 49.91 -12.22
C ARG A 80 -23.51 51.44 -12.19
N ALA A 81 -24.52 52.05 -11.57
CA ALA A 81 -24.62 53.49 -11.45
C ALA A 81 -23.47 54.07 -10.60
N PHE A 82 -23.24 53.49 -9.42
CA PHE A 82 -22.17 53.93 -8.52
C PHE A 82 -20.78 53.60 -9.07
N ALA A 83 -20.61 52.47 -9.76
CA ALA A 83 -19.36 52.13 -10.43
C ALA A 83 -18.94 53.19 -11.46
N ARG A 84 -19.89 53.70 -12.26
CA ARG A 84 -19.67 54.79 -13.20
C ARG A 84 -19.35 56.10 -12.49
N GLN A 85 -20.10 56.43 -11.44
CA GLN A 85 -19.90 57.67 -10.68
C GLN A 85 -18.54 57.72 -9.97
N TRP A 86 -18.08 56.57 -9.48
CA TRP A 86 -16.82 56.41 -8.75
C TRP A 86 -15.63 56.01 -9.62
N ALA A 87 -15.83 55.92 -10.94
CA ALA A 87 -14.81 55.54 -11.93
C ALA A 87 -14.09 54.21 -11.59
N THR A 88 -14.83 53.23 -11.07
CA THR A 88 -14.27 51.89 -10.80
C THR A 88 -14.19 51.08 -12.09
N SER A 89 -13.03 50.48 -12.38
CA SER A 89 -12.86 49.63 -13.57
C SER A 89 -13.74 48.39 -13.51
N GLU A 90 -14.13 47.86 -14.68
CA GLU A 90 -14.89 46.59 -14.75
C GLU A 90 -14.07 45.42 -14.18
N SER A 91 -12.75 45.45 -14.37
CA SER A 91 -11.83 44.45 -13.80
C SER A 91 -11.91 44.41 -12.28
N PHE A 92 -11.85 45.58 -11.63
CA PHE A 92 -11.97 45.70 -10.19
C PHE A 92 -13.33 45.23 -9.68
N GLN A 93 -14.42 45.57 -10.37
CA GLN A 93 -15.77 45.18 -9.96
C GLN A 93 -15.94 43.66 -9.94
N LEU A 94 -15.48 42.97 -10.99
CA LEU A 94 -15.56 41.51 -11.08
C LEU A 94 -14.67 40.83 -10.02
N ILE A 95 -13.44 41.30 -9.83
CA ILE A 95 -12.52 40.76 -8.83
C ILE A 95 -13.08 40.96 -7.42
N ALA A 96 -13.62 42.14 -7.10
CA ALA A 96 -14.22 42.42 -5.80
C ALA A 96 -15.47 41.58 -5.54
N TYR A 97 -16.28 41.31 -6.59
CA TYR A 97 -17.43 40.42 -6.48
C TYR A 97 -17.02 38.98 -6.24
N LEU A 98 -16.04 38.48 -7.00
CA LEU A 98 -15.54 37.12 -6.83
C LEU A 98 -14.87 36.91 -5.47
N GLU A 99 -14.07 37.88 -5.01
CA GLU A 99 -13.44 37.89 -3.69
C GLU A 99 -14.50 37.80 -2.57
N LEU A 100 -15.56 38.59 -2.66
CA LEU A 100 -16.67 38.56 -1.70
C LEU A 100 -17.40 37.21 -1.72
N LEU A 101 -17.76 36.72 -2.90
CA LEU A 101 -18.42 35.42 -3.02
C LEU A 101 -17.54 34.28 -2.52
N PHE A 102 -16.22 34.33 -2.73
CA PHE A 102 -15.31 33.30 -2.23
C PHE A 102 -15.27 33.28 -0.69
N VAL A 103 -15.34 34.45 -0.05
CA VAL A 103 -15.45 34.53 1.42
C VAL A 103 -16.76 33.90 1.90
N LEU A 104 -17.89 34.25 1.28
CA LEU A 104 -19.21 33.71 1.65
C LEU A 104 -19.31 32.20 1.36
N TYR A 105 -18.71 31.74 0.26
CA TYR A 105 -18.65 30.32 -0.11
C TYR A 105 -17.87 29.50 0.92
N LYS A 106 -16.71 29.99 1.37
CA LYS A 106 -15.92 29.35 2.44
C LYS A 106 -16.66 29.31 3.79
N ALA A 107 -17.56 30.28 4.02
CA ALA A 107 -18.42 30.33 5.20
C ALA A 107 -19.70 29.47 5.05
N TYR A 108 -19.89 28.79 3.91
CA TYR A 108 -21.10 28.03 3.57
C TYR A 108 -22.39 28.88 3.58
N GLU A 109 -22.26 30.20 3.34
CA GLU A 109 -23.39 31.13 3.29
C GLU A 109 -24.06 31.19 1.90
N ILE A 110 -23.38 30.67 0.87
CA ILE A 110 -23.89 30.59 -0.49
C ILE A 110 -23.69 29.20 -1.09
N PRO A 111 -24.58 28.77 -2.01
CA PRO A 111 -24.45 27.48 -2.69
C PRO A 111 -23.29 27.46 -3.69
N THR A 112 -22.84 26.25 -4.03
CA THR A 112 -21.70 26.06 -4.95
C THR A 112 -22.02 26.58 -6.35
N SER A 113 -23.28 26.46 -6.80
CA SER A 113 -23.79 26.96 -8.08
C SER A 113 -23.55 28.47 -8.26
N ALA A 114 -23.86 29.27 -7.24
CA ALA A 114 -23.69 30.72 -7.32
C ALA A 114 -22.22 31.13 -7.45
N PHE A 115 -21.33 30.45 -6.73
CA PHE A 115 -19.90 30.70 -6.87
C PHE A 115 -19.36 30.23 -8.23
N PHE A 116 -19.87 29.10 -8.73
CA PHE A 116 -19.51 28.54 -10.04
C PHE A 116 -19.87 29.49 -11.19
N ASP A 117 -21.03 30.13 -11.15
CA ASP A 117 -21.42 31.13 -12.15
C ASP A 117 -20.46 32.33 -12.16
N ALA A 118 -20.05 32.81 -10.99
CA ALA A 118 -19.06 33.89 -10.88
C ALA A 118 -17.70 33.49 -11.45
N MET A 119 -17.27 32.26 -11.21
CA MET A 119 -16.05 31.70 -11.81
C MET A 119 -16.17 31.56 -13.32
N THR A 120 -17.34 31.21 -13.83
CA THR A 120 -17.60 31.10 -15.28
C THR A 120 -17.50 32.47 -15.94
N MET A 121 -18.08 33.51 -15.33
CA MET A 121 -17.92 34.89 -15.80
C MET A 121 -16.45 35.32 -15.88
N LEU A 122 -15.65 35.00 -14.86
CA LEU A 122 -14.20 35.27 -14.87
C LEU A 122 -13.50 34.54 -16.03
N TYR A 123 -13.78 33.24 -16.17
CA TYR A 123 -13.15 32.40 -17.19
C TYR A 123 -13.48 32.86 -18.61
N GLU A 124 -14.74 33.23 -18.87
CA GLU A 124 -15.18 33.76 -20.17
C GLU A 124 -14.55 35.12 -20.48
N LYS A 125 -14.47 36.01 -19.49
CA LYS A 125 -13.83 37.33 -19.67
C LYS A 125 -12.35 37.21 -20.03
N ASP A 126 -11.63 36.32 -19.34
CA ASP A 126 -10.23 36.05 -19.65
C ASP A 126 -10.04 35.47 -21.06
N LYS A 127 -10.91 34.54 -21.46
CA LYS A 127 -10.89 33.95 -22.80
C LYS A 127 -11.18 34.96 -23.90
N GLN A 128 -12.09 35.91 -23.66
CA GLN A 128 -12.44 36.95 -24.63
C GLN A 128 -11.33 37.99 -24.80
N ASN A 129 -10.67 38.39 -23.71
CA ASN A 129 -9.61 39.39 -23.73
C ASN A 129 -8.52 39.04 -22.69
N PRO A 130 -7.38 38.47 -23.09
CA PRO A 130 -6.27 38.14 -22.18
C PRO A 130 -5.55 39.32 -21.52
N GLN A 131 -5.97 40.56 -21.79
CA GLN A 131 -5.48 41.80 -21.17
C GLN A 131 -6.63 42.59 -20.52
N TRP A 132 -7.72 41.92 -20.13
CA TRP A 132 -8.87 42.55 -19.49
C TRP A 132 -8.57 43.14 -18.10
N VAL A 133 -7.48 42.70 -17.47
CA VAL A 133 -7.05 43.11 -16.12
C VAL A 133 -6.02 44.22 -16.21
N GLY A 134 -6.24 45.32 -15.48
CA GLY A 134 -5.29 46.42 -15.38
C GLY A 134 -4.07 46.07 -14.50
N PRO A 135 -2.95 46.79 -14.63
CA PRO A 135 -1.73 46.52 -13.85
C PRO A 135 -1.91 46.58 -12.34
N PHE A 136 -2.84 47.42 -11.85
CA PHE A 136 -3.13 47.57 -10.42
C PHE A 136 -3.99 46.42 -9.87
N GLU A 137 -4.87 45.85 -10.70
CA GLU A 137 -5.78 44.77 -10.32
C GLU A 137 -5.14 43.39 -10.50
N LEU A 138 -4.14 43.29 -11.36
CA LEU A 138 -3.48 42.03 -11.70
C LEU A 138 -2.90 41.30 -10.47
N PRO A 139 -2.12 41.95 -9.56
CA PRO A 139 -1.63 41.27 -8.36
C PRO A 139 -2.75 40.76 -7.47
N VAL A 140 -3.84 41.53 -7.33
CA VAL A 140 -5.01 41.16 -6.50
C VAL A 140 -5.73 39.94 -7.07
N LEU A 141 -5.90 39.90 -8.40
CA LEU A 141 -6.49 38.73 -9.06
C LEU A 141 -5.59 37.49 -8.88
N LEU A 142 -4.27 37.62 -9.09
CA LEU A 142 -3.35 36.49 -8.95
C LEU A 142 -3.36 35.94 -7.53
N GLU A 143 -3.33 36.82 -6.52
CA GLU A 143 -3.43 36.41 -5.12
C GLU A 143 -4.76 35.70 -4.81
N LEU A 144 -5.88 36.23 -5.32
CA LEU A 144 -7.18 35.58 -5.17
C LEU A 144 -7.20 34.19 -5.82
N LEU A 145 -6.68 34.06 -7.04
CA LEU A 145 -6.60 32.78 -7.75
C LEU A 145 -5.69 31.78 -7.04
N ASP A 146 -4.56 32.22 -6.48
CA ASP A 146 -3.67 31.38 -5.68
C ASP A 146 -4.38 30.88 -4.41
N GLN A 147 -5.11 31.75 -3.70
CA GLN A 147 -5.89 31.36 -2.53
C GLN A 147 -6.99 30.34 -2.88
N MET A 148 -7.70 30.58 -3.99
CA MET A 148 -8.74 29.66 -4.47
C MET A 148 -8.14 28.32 -4.90
N TYR A 149 -7.04 28.33 -5.64
CA TYR A 149 -6.33 27.13 -6.08
C TYR A 149 -5.87 26.32 -4.87
N SER A 150 -5.21 26.95 -3.90
CA SER A 150 -4.74 26.31 -2.66
C SER A 150 -5.91 25.70 -1.85
N TYR A 151 -7.02 26.41 -1.76
CA TYR A 151 -8.23 25.94 -1.09
C TYR A 151 -8.76 24.65 -1.73
N TYR A 152 -8.94 24.63 -3.05
CA TYR A 152 -9.44 23.45 -3.76
C TYR A 152 -8.41 22.31 -3.81
N VAL A 153 -7.12 22.61 -3.94
CA VAL A 153 -6.03 21.62 -3.84
C VAL A 153 -6.06 20.92 -2.47
N THR A 154 -6.29 21.66 -1.39
CA THR A 154 -6.42 21.07 -0.05
C THR A 154 -7.60 20.11 0.04
N GLN A 155 -8.72 20.43 -0.60
CA GLN A 155 -9.87 19.54 -0.63
C GLN A 155 -9.61 18.27 -1.45
N ILE A 156 -8.97 18.37 -2.62
CA ILE A 156 -8.68 17.18 -3.44
C ILE A 156 -7.58 16.30 -2.86
N THR A 157 -6.61 16.84 -2.12
CA THR A 157 -5.59 16.02 -1.45
C THR A 157 -6.19 15.21 -0.30
N LYS A 158 -7.26 15.72 0.31
CA LYS A 158 -8.02 15.08 1.39
C LYS A 158 -9.43 14.68 0.95
N TYR A 159 -9.60 14.33 -0.32
CA TYR A 159 -10.92 14.10 -0.92
C TYR A 159 -11.77 13.05 -0.20
N LYS A 160 -11.17 12.02 0.41
CA LYS A 160 -11.90 11.02 1.20
C LYS A 160 -12.52 11.59 2.48
N GLU A 161 -11.92 12.65 3.03
CA GLU A 161 -12.38 13.33 4.24
C GLU A 161 -13.44 14.39 3.89
N PHE A 162 -13.23 15.17 2.82
CA PHE A 162 -14.18 16.19 2.37
C PHE A 162 -15.39 15.63 1.62
N TYR A 163 -15.20 14.51 0.90
CA TYR A 163 -16.22 13.89 0.05
C TYR A 163 -16.36 12.39 0.36
N PRO A 164 -16.81 12.01 1.56
CA PRO A 164 -16.89 10.62 1.96
C PRO A 164 -17.79 9.84 0.98
N LYS A 165 -17.25 8.76 0.39
CA LYS A 165 -17.92 7.93 -0.63
C LYS A 165 -18.42 8.74 -1.85
N ASN A 166 -17.73 9.83 -2.20
CA ASN A 166 -18.11 10.77 -3.25
C ASN A 166 -19.50 11.40 -3.03
N GLN A 167 -19.77 11.80 -1.78
CA GLN A 167 -20.96 12.55 -1.40
C GLN A 167 -20.59 13.95 -0.89
N PRO A 168 -21.41 14.99 -1.16
CA PRO A 168 -22.58 14.95 -2.05
C PRO A 168 -22.19 14.76 -3.52
N ARG A 169 -23.06 14.09 -4.29
CA ARG A 169 -22.79 13.71 -5.68
C ARG A 169 -22.49 14.96 -6.54
N GLY A 170 -21.40 14.92 -7.30
CA GLY A 170 -21.00 16.02 -8.18
C GLY A 170 -20.11 17.08 -7.52
N ALA A 171 -19.99 17.11 -6.19
CA ALA A 171 -19.23 18.15 -5.51
C ALA A 171 -17.71 18.03 -5.75
N LEU A 172 -17.18 16.81 -5.77
CA LEU A 172 -15.77 16.57 -6.11
C LEU A 172 -15.50 16.95 -7.57
N GLU A 173 -16.39 16.59 -8.49
CA GLU A 173 -16.30 16.94 -9.91
C GLU A 173 -16.32 18.47 -10.10
N THR A 174 -17.17 19.19 -9.36
CA THR A 174 -17.20 20.66 -9.37
C THR A 174 -15.89 21.24 -8.84
N THR A 175 -15.35 20.70 -7.76
CA THR A 175 -14.04 21.13 -7.24
C THR A 175 -12.91 20.91 -8.24
N LEU A 176 -12.87 19.77 -8.92
CA LEU A 176 -11.91 19.51 -10.01
C LEU A 176 -12.11 20.47 -11.18
N LEU A 177 -13.35 20.80 -11.52
CA LEU A 177 -13.66 21.78 -12.56
C LEU A 177 -13.20 23.19 -12.18
N MET A 178 -13.38 23.62 -10.93
CA MET A 178 -12.88 24.90 -10.43
C MET A 178 -11.35 25.00 -10.55
N ILE A 179 -10.63 23.96 -10.12
CA ILE A 179 -9.17 23.87 -10.30
C ILE A 179 -8.80 23.98 -11.77
N ARG A 180 -9.54 23.30 -12.66
CA ARG A 180 -9.30 23.35 -14.11
C ARG A 180 -9.52 24.73 -14.69
N MET A 181 -10.57 25.45 -14.25
CA MET A 181 -10.84 26.81 -14.71
C MET A 181 -9.75 27.78 -14.28
N ILE A 182 -9.23 27.64 -13.04
CA ILE A 182 -8.11 28.44 -12.54
C ILE A 182 -6.83 28.11 -13.31
N HIS A 183 -6.46 26.83 -13.42
CA HIS A 183 -5.23 26.40 -14.10
C HIS A 183 -5.23 26.78 -15.57
N ARG A 184 -6.37 26.73 -16.27
CA ARG A 184 -6.49 27.11 -17.69
C ARG A 184 -6.70 28.60 -17.93
N ASN A 185 -6.76 29.43 -16.88
CA ASN A 185 -6.85 30.87 -17.03
C ASN A 185 -5.53 31.39 -17.63
N SER A 186 -5.62 32.09 -18.77
CA SER A 186 -4.45 32.52 -19.53
C SER A 186 -3.65 33.59 -18.80
N THR A 187 -4.32 34.48 -18.08
CA THR A 187 -3.68 35.48 -17.21
C THR A 187 -2.94 34.80 -16.07
N TYR A 188 -3.51 33.76 -15.46
CA TYR A 188 -2.89 33.00 -14.37
C TYR A 188 -1.62 32.26 -14.83
N GLN A 189 -1.72 31.46 -15.92
CA GLN A 189 -0.58 30.70 -16.45
C GLN A 189 0.60 31.60 -16.84
N ARG A 190 0.33 32.74 -17.48
CA ARG A 190 1.39 33.66 -17.92
C ARG A 190 2.25 34.19 -16.77
N HIS A 191 1.67 34.33 -15.57
CA HIS A 191 2.35 34.92 -14.41
C HIS A 191 2.81 33.87 -13.38
N ARG A 192 2.66 32.57 -13.69
CA ARG A 192 3.05 31.43 -12.86
C ARG A 192 3.75 30.37 -13.71
N PRO A 193 4.95 30.66 -14.26
CA PRO A 193 5.69 29.75 -15.14
C PRO A 193 6.16 28.46 -14.43
N GLU A 194 6.16 28.42 -13.10
CA GLU A 194 6.47 27.25 -12.29
C GLU A 194 5.38 26.16 -12.34
N LEU A 195 4.16 26.50 -12.75
CA LEU A 195 3.09 25.53 -12.89
C LEU A 195 3.35 24.62 -14.11
N ALA A 196 3.08 23.32 -13.95
CA ALA A 196 3.22 22.40 -15.07
C ALA A 196 2.30 22.80 -16.23
N GLU A 197 2.77 22.61 -17.48
CA GLU A 197 2.02 22.90 -18.70
C GLU A 197 0.67 22.19 -18.76
N SER A 198 0.59 20.99 -18.17
CA SER A 198 -0.64 20.20 -18.09
C SER A 198 -1.11 20.07 -16.65
N LEU A 199 -2.38 20.41 -16.41
CA LEU A 199 -3.07 20.20 -15.13
C LEU A 199 -2.94 18.74 -14.66
N SER A 200 -3.07 17.77 -15.57
CA SER A 200 -2.99 16.35 -15.22
C SER A 200 -1.61 15.95 -14.69
N MET A 201 -0.54 16.61 -15.13
CA MET A 201 0.81 16.36 -14.59
C MET A 201 0.96 16.97 -13.21
N GLU A 202 0.50 18.21 -13.02
CA GLU A 202 0.57 18.88 -11.73
C GLU A 202 -0.23 18.16 -10.66
N LEU A 203 -1.49 17.82 -10.97
CA LEU A 203 -2.34 17.07 -10.06
C LEU A 203 -1.76 15.68 -9.76
N ARG A 204 -1.04 15.04 -10.69
CA ARG A 204 -0.40 13.73 -10.43
C ARG A 204 0.72 13.84 -9.42
N ARG A 205 1.52 14.90 -9.50
CA ARG A 205 2.58 15.20 -8.53
C ARG A 205 1.98 15.43 -7.14
N ILE A 206 0.99 16.33 -7.06
CA ILE A 206 0.29 16.68 -5.81
C ILE A 206 -0.37 15.44 -5.18
N MET A 207 -1.11 14.65 -5.98
CA MET A 207 -1.83 13.48 -5.46
C MET A 207 -0.90 12.36 -5.03
N ARG A 208 0.28 12.21 -5.65
CA ARG A 208 1.30 11.26 -5.17
C ARG A 208 1.82 11.65 -3.79
N GLU A 209 2.14 12.93 -3.59
CA GLU A 209 2.59 13.46 -2.29
C GLU A 209 1.49 13.34 -1.21
N ALA A 210 0.24 13.64 -1.57
CA ALA A 210 -0.91 13.45 -0.70
C ALA A 210 -1.11 11.96 -0.34
N SER A 211 -0.89 11.05 -1.30
CA SER A 211 -0.97 9.61 -1.05
C SER A 211 0.13 9.14 -0.10
N ILE A 212 1.36 9.66 -0.22
CA ILE A 212 2.43 9.36 0.75
C ILE A 212 2.03 9.84 2.16
N THR A 213 1.51 11.05 2.28
CA THR A 213 1.02 11.58 3.55
C THR A 213 -0.10 10.72 4.15
N ARG A 214 -1.03 10.28 3.30
CA ARG A 214 -2.14 9.39 3.69
C ARG A 214 -1.63 8.01 4.13
N TYR A 215 -0.62 7.45 3.46
CA TYR A 215 0.05 6.22 3.86
C TYR A 215 0.61 6.33 5.27
N HIS A 216 1.33 7.41 5.59
CA HIS A 216 1.87 7.61 6.94
C HIS A 216 0.77 7.71 8.00
N LYS A 217 -0.33 8.42 7.71
CA LYS A 217 -1.50 8.46 8.60
C LYS A 217 -2.13 7.07 8.81
N LEU A 218 -2.18 6.24 7.77
CA LEU A 218 -2.67 4.85 7.90
C LEU A 218 -1.70 3.98 8.70
N LYS A 219 -0.39 4.19 8.53
CA LYS A 219 0.66 3.54 9.32
C LYS A 219 0.58 3.90 10.81
N GLU A 220 0.24 5.13 11.15
CA GLU A 220 0.01 5.54 12.55
C GLU A 220 -1.26 4.91 13.15
N LEU A 221 -2.25 4.55 12.31
CA LEU A 221 -3.48 3.89 12.72
C LEU A 221 -3.35 2.36 12.79
N SER A 222 -2.42 1.78 12.02
CA SER A 222 -1.94 0.42 12.27
C SER A 222 -1.12 0.43 13.55
N SER A 223 -1.33 -0.54 14.43
CA SER A 223 -0.69 -0.62 15.76
C SER A 223 0.81 -0.27 15.74
N PRO A 224 1.39 0.23 16.85
CA PRO A 224 2.80 0.62 16.88
C PRO A 224 3.69 -0.53 16.39
N LEU A 225 4.51 -0.24 15.38
CA LEU A 225 5.51 -1.15 14.84
C LEU A 225 6.76 -1.05 15.71
N ASP A 226 6.64 -1.47 16.97
CA ASP A 226 7.73 -1.50 17.93
C ASP A 226 8.63 -2.71 17.64
N GLU A 227 9.85 -2.46 17.17
CA GLU A 227 10.81 -3.52 16.82
C GLU A 227 11.17 -4.43 18.02
N SER A 228 10.90 -3.99 19.26
CA SER A 228 11.07 -4.82 20.45
C SER A 228 9.96 -5.86 20.66
N ASP A 229 8.81 -5.70 20.00
CA ASP A 229 7.65 -6.61 20.08
C ASP A 229 7.28 -7.13 18.69
N VAL A 230 7.82 -8.31 18.36
CA VAL A 230 7.61 -8.98 17.07
C VAL A 230 6.13 -9.26 16.81
N GLU A 231 5.35 -9.62 17.84
CA GLU A 231 3.92 -9.89 17.67
C GLU A 231 3.16 -8.60 17.32
N ALA A 232 3.46 -7.49 18.01
CA ALA A 232 2.89 -6.18 17.69
C ALA A 232 3.26 -5.74 16.26
N VAL A 233 4.49 -5.99 15.81
CA VAL A 233 4.93 -5.71 14.42
C VAL A 233 4.11 -6.51 13.41
N VAL A 234 3.95 -7.82 13.61
CA VAL A 234 3.19 -8.69 12.69
C VAL A 234 1.70 -8.30 12.64
N GLN A 235 1.10 -8.01 13.79
CA GLN A 235 -0.28 -7.55 13.87
C GLN A 235 -0.44 -6.15 13.23
N GLY A 236 0.50 -5.25 13.48
CA GLY A 236 0.53 -3.91 12.89
C GLY A 236 0.65 -3.96 11.37
N LEU A 237 1.57 -4.76 10.82
CA LEU A 237 1.72 -4.97 9.38
C LEU A 237 0.45 -5.58 8.75
N SER A 238 -0.19 -6.53 9.43
CA SER A 238 -1.44 -7.13 8.96
C SER A 238 -2.56 -6.09 8.90
N LYS A 239 -2.73 -5.31 9.98
CA LYS A 239 -3.72 -4.23 10.04
C LYS A 239 -3.44 -3.13 9.02
N LEU A 240 -2.18 -2.79 8.80
CA LEU A 240 -1.79 -1.83 7.77
C LEU A 240 -2.19 -2.33 6.38
N ALA A 241 -1.88 -3.59 6.04
CA ALA A 241 -2.27 -4.18 4.75
C ALA A 241 -3.80 -4.16 4.53
N ASP A 242 -4.59 -4.43 5.57
CA ASP A 242 -6.06 -4.34 5.52
C ASP A 242 -6.51 -2.89 5.28
N LEU A 243 -5.98 -1.92 6.05
CA LEU A 243 -6.30 -0.49 5.89
C LEU A 243 -5.93 0.05 4.50
N LEU A 244 -4.77 -0.33 3.97
CA LEU A 244 -4.35 0.06 2.62
C LEU A 244 -5.27 -0.53 1.56
N SER A 245 -5.66 -1.80 1.72
CA SER A 245 -6.57 -2.48 0.80
C SER A 245 -7.95 -1.81 0.79
N ASP A 246 -8.51 -1.52 1.96
CA ASP A 246 -9.79 -0.81 2.09
C ASP A 246 -9.75 0.60 1.46
N ASP A 247 -8.64 1.31 1.65
CA ASP A 247 -8.46 2.67 1.14
C ASP A 247 -8.31 2.67 -0.41
N ILE A 248 -7.63 1.67 -1.00
CA ILE A 248 -7.55 1.47 -2.46
C ILE A 248 -8.92 1.05 -3.03
N ASP A 249 -9.63 0.17 -2.34
CA ASP A 249 -10.96 -0.30 -2.76
C ASP A 249 -12.00 0.82 -2.77
N ALA A 250 -11.91 1.74 -1.79
CA ALA A 250 -12.72 2.94 -1.79
C ALA A 250 -12.46 3.79 -3.05
N ASP A 251 -11.21 3.87 -3.53
CA ASP A 251 -10.86 4.60 -4.75
C ASP A 251 -11.43 3.97 -5.99
N GLU A 252 -11.33 2.65 -6.10
CA GLU A 252 -11.90 1.93 -7.23
C GLU A 252 -13.43 2.04 -7.25
N LYS A 253 -14.07 1.96 -6.07
CA LYS A 253 -15.52 1.95 -5.93
C LYS A 253 -16.17 3.32 -6.11
N TYR A 254 -15.62 4.37 -5.49
CA TYR A 254 -16.29 5.67 -5.39
C TYR A 254 -15.62 6.78 -6.22
N PHE A 255 -14.29 6.74 -6.38
CA PHE A 255 -13.53 7.90 -6.88
C PHE A 255 -12.95 7.73 -8.29
N LYS A 256 -13.02 6.53 -8.87
CA LYS A 256 -12.58 6.25 -10.24
C LYS A 256 -13.23 7.16 -11.30
N LYS A 257 -14.53 7.45 -11.18
CA LYS A 257 -15.27 8.27 -12.16
C LYS A 257 -14.95 9.77 -12.05
N PRO A 258 -15.02 10.41 -10.86
CA PRO A 258 -14.71 11.84 -10.70
C PRO A 258 -13.35 12.23 -11.28
N PHE A 259 -12.34 11.38 -11.04
CA PHE A 259 -10.96 11.63 -11.42
C PHE A 259 -10.60 11.19 -12.84
N ALA A 260 -11.52 10.62 -13.62
CA ALA A 260 -11.20 9.96 -14.90
C ALA A 260 -10.54 10.88 -15.93
N ASN A 261 -10.85 12.18 -15.89
CA ASN A 261 -10.30 13.17 -16.82
C ASN A 261 -8.82 13.49 -16.51
N GLU A 262 -8.46 13.55 -15.23
CA GLU A 262 -7.12 13.91 -14.75
C GLU A 262 -6.23 12.67 -14.59
N PHE A 263 -6.81 11.60 -14.04
CA PHE A 263 -6.19 10.33 -13.72
C PHE A 263 -7.08 9.23 -14.27
N LYS A 264 -6.70 8.65 -15.42
CA LYS A 264 -7.42 7.51 -16.03
C LYS A 264 -7.93 6.48 -15.01
N ASN A 265 -7.17 6.26 -13.93
CA ASN A 265 -7.65 5.61 -12.71
C ASN A 265 -6.90 6.14 -11.47
N ILE A 266 -7.60 6.77 -10.51
CA ILE A 266 -7.00 7.23 -9.25
C ILE A 266 -6.55 6.07 -8.36
N ALA A 267 -7.30 4.96 -8.34
CA ALA A 267 -6.96 3.77 -7.55
C ALA A 267 -5.61 3.18 -7.98
N LYS A 268 -5.25 3.33 -9.26
CA LYS A 268 -3.93 2.92 -9.75
C LYS A 268 -2.81 3.77 -9.15
N LEU A 269 -3.01 5.08 -9.05
CA LEU A 269 -2.01 5.98 -8.49
C LEU A 269 -1.80 5.73 -7.00
N THR A 270 -2.89 5.57 -6.25
CA THR A 270 -2.83 5.28 -4.81
C THR A 270 -2.24 3.91 -4.56
N ALA A 271 -2.65 2.87 -5.31
CA ALA A 271 -2.06 1.53 -5.21
C ALA A 271 -0.56 1.52 -5.51
N ASP A 272 -0.12 2.13 -6.63
CA ASP A 272 1.31 2.25 -6.96
C ASP A 272 2.10 2.89 -5.81
N THR A 273 1.56 3.98 -5.23
CA THR A 273 2.25 4.74 -4.18
C THR A 273 2.26 4.00 -2.84
N TYR A 274 1.12 3.43 -2.43
CA TYR A 274 1.00 2.68 -1.17
C TYR A 274 1.85 1.43 -1.19
N LEU A 275 1.83 0.65 -2.28
CA LEU A 275 2.66 -0.55 -2.40
C LEU A 275 4.15 -0.19 -2.32
N GLN A 276 4.59 0.89 -2.98
CA GLN A 276 5.98 1.36 -2.88
C GLN A 276 6.38 1.71 -1.43
N GLN A 277 5.55 2.47 -0.71
CA GLN A 277 5.84 2.82 0.69
C GLN A 277 5.77 1.61 1.62
N PHE A 278 4.86 0.68 1.33
CA PHE A 278 4.70 -0.55 2.08
C PHE A 278 5.90 -1.49 1.89
N ILE A 279 6.45 -1.62 0.68
CA ILE A 279 7.72 -2.33 0.42
C ILE A 279 8.82 -1.78 1.30
N ILE A 280 9.00 -0.46 1.34
CA ILE A 280 10.05 0.18 2.15
C ILE A 280 9.86 -0.17 3.63
N THR A 281 8.61 -0.13 4.11
CA THR A 281 8.30 -0.47 5.50
C THR A 281 8.57 -1.95 5.82
N LEU A 282 8.22 -2.86 4.90
CA LEU A 282 8.53 -4.29 5.05
C LEU A 282 10.04 -4.55 5.02
N GLN A 283 10.79 -3.88 4.14
CA GLN A 283 12.24 -4.03 4.05
C GLN A 283 12.92 -3.59 5.35
N THR A 284 12.48 -2.50 5.97
CA THR A 284 12.98 -2.07 7.28
C THR A 284 12.71 -3.10 8.38
N LEU A 285 11.59 -3.81 8.32
CA LEU A 285 11.16 -4.77 9.34
C LEU A 285 11.49 -6.23 9.00
N ALA A 286 12.17 -6.49 7.88
CA ALA A 286 12.43 -7.84 7.39
C ALA A 286 13.31 -8.64 8.36
N GLU A 287 14.28 -7.99 9.00
CA GLU A 287 15.16 -8.63 9.98
C GLU A 287 14.40 -9.07 11.23
N VAL A 288 13.44 -8.26 11.70
CA VAL A 288 12.57 -8.57 12.85
C VAL A 288 11.73 -9.83 12.59
N LEU A 289 11.25 -10.00 11.35
CA LEU A 289 10.46 -11.18 10.94
C LEU A 289 11.29 -12.46 10.82
N ALA A 290 12.62 -12.38 10.79
CA ALA A 290 13.53 -13.51 10.66
C ALA A 290 14.20 -13.90 12.00
N THR A 291 13.51 -13.68 13.12
CA THR A 291 13.99 -13.96 14.48
C THR A 291 13.37 -15.23 15.07
N THR A 292 13.97 -15.74 16.15
CA THR A 292 13.43 -16.86 16.94
C THR A 292 12.08 -16.54 17.58
N GLU A 293 11.89 -15.31 17.99
CA GLU A 293 10.65 -14.76 18.55
C GLU A 293 9.52 -14.79 17.51
N ALA A 294 9.84 -14.50 16.24
CA ALA A 294 8.88 -14.62 15.13
C ALA A 294 8.38 -16.07 14.96
N VAL A 295 9.22 -17.08 15.21
CA VAL A 295 8.83 -18.50 15.14
C VAL A 295 7.80 -18.84 16.22
N GLN A 296 7.90 -18.22 17.41
CA GLN A 296 6.93 -18.42 18.50
C GLN A 296 5.53 -17.93 18.11
N CYS A 297 5.42 -16.86 17.33
CA CYS A 297 4.18 -16.35 16.77
C CYS A 297 3.94 -16.78 15.30
N SER A 298 4.49 -17.92 14.87
CA SER A 298 4.47 -18.39 13.48
C SER A 298 3.11 -18.35 12.79
N LYS A 299 2.02 -18.68 13.51
CA LYS A 299 0.64 -18.58 12.97
C LYS A 299 0.31 -17.18 12.47
N ALA A 300 0.72 -16.13 13.21
CA ALA A 300 0.50 -14.74 12.82
C ALA A 300 1.38 -14.36 11.62
N VAL A 301 2.65 -14.79 11.59
CA VAL A 301 3.58 -14.54 10.48
C VAL A 301 3.07 -15.18 9.17
N PHE A 302 2.58 -16.41 9.23
CA PHE A 302 2.00 -17.08 8.06
C PHE A 302 0.67 -16.45 7.63
N ALA A 303 -0.16 -15.98 8.57
CA ALA A 303 -1.36 -15.22 8.22
C ALA A 303 -1.00 -13.89 7.51
N LEU A 304 0.07 -13.22 7.95
CA LEU A 304 0.62 -12.05 7.27
C LEU A 304 1.10 -12.42 5.85
N TYR A 305 1.88 -13.48 5.68
CA TYR A 305 2.32 -13.96 4.36
C TYR A 305 1.14 -14.17 3.39
N LYS A 306 0.11 -14.93 3.82
CA LYS A 306 -1.08 -15.20 3.00
C LYS A 306 -1.81 -13.90 2.62
N ARG A 307 -1.92 -12.97 3.57
CA ARG A 307 -2.52 -11.65 3.34
C ARG A 307 -1.74 -10.82 2.33
N LEU A 308 -0.42 -10.76 2.45
CA LEU A 308 0.43 -10.01 1.52
C LEU A 308 0.41 -10.60 0.11
N ARG A 309 0.36 -11.92 -0.01
CA ARG A 309 0.18 -12.59 -1.30
C ARG A 309 -1.16 -12.27 -1.94
N ALA A 310 -2.25 -12.29 -1.17
CA ALA A 310 -3.57 -11.90 -1.68
C ALA A 310 -3.58 -10.44 -2.15
N MET A 311 -2.90 -9.56 -1.40
CA MET A 311 -2.70 -8.16 -1.77
C MET A 311 -1.89 -8.01 -3.07
N ASP A 312 -0.79 -8.78 -3.24
CA ASP A 312 -0.01 -8.83 -4.48
C ASP A 312 -0.86 -9.24 -5.68
N GLU A 313 -1.55 -10.38 -5.56
CA GLU A 313 -2.33 -10.96 -6.64
C GLU A 313 -3.43 -9.99 -7.11
N ARG A 314 -4.06 -9.32 -6.15
CA ARG A 314 -5.11 -8.33 -6.40
C ARG A 314 -4.59 -7.10 -7.13
N TYR A 315 -3.51 -6.49 -6.63
CA TYR A 315 -3.05 -5.19 -7.12
C TYR A 315 -1.97 -5.25 -8.20
N SER A 316 -1.36 -6.41 -8.45
CA SER A 316 -0.39 -6.64 -9.53
C SER A 316 -0.93 -6.29 -10.93
N LYS A 317 -2.25 -6.41 -11.13
CA LYS A 317 -2.93 -6.03 -12.38
C LYS A 317 -3.17 -4.53 -12.49
N LEU A 318 -3.31 -3.85 -11.36
CA LEU A 318 -3.63 -2.43 -11.27
C LEU A 318 -2.34 -1.58 -11.31
N ALA A 319 -1.34 -1.98 -10.54
CA ALA A 319 -0.08 -1.28 -10.31
C ALA A 319 1.01 -1.73 -11.29
N SER A 320 0.91 -1.32 -12.57
CA SER A 320 1.87 -1.75 -13.61
C SER A 320 3.28 -1.16 -13.46
N ASN A 321 3.44 -0.10 -12.68
CA ASN A 321 4.73 0.60 -12.51
C ASN A 321 5.55 0.03 -11.35
N VAL A 322 4.90 -0.67 -10.44
CA VAL A 322 5.58 -1.59 -9.53
C VAL A 322 5.99 -2.76 -10.43
N LYS A 323 7.24 -2.74 -10.93
CA LYS A 323 7.81 -3.79 -11.79
C LYS A 323 7.37 -5.15 -11.23
N ARG A 324 6.74 -5.95 -12.09
CA ARG A 324 6.30 -7.30 -11.74
C ARG A 324 7.46 -8.10 -11.18
N LEU A 325 7.07 -9.01 -10.32
CA LEU A 325 7.87 -9.45 -9.22
C LEU A 325 8.44 -10.82 -9.32
N ASN A 326 8.69 -11.21 -10.55
CA ASN A 326 9.24 -12.49 -10.86
C ASN A 326 10.52 -12.24 -11.65
N GLY A 327 11.65 -12.20 -10.94
CA GLY A 327 12.99 -12.20 -11.51
C GLY A 327 13.81 -10.95 -11.21
N SER A 328 14.80 -11.11 -10.32
CA SER A 328 16.08 -10.39 -10.24
C SER A 328 16.16 -8.85 -10.15
N ASP A 329 15.06 -8.10 -10.24
CA ASP A 329 15.10 -6.63 -10.44
C ASP A 329 14.53 -5.77 -9.27
N GLY A 330 14.44 -6.31 -8.05
CA GLY A 330 14.21 -5.51 -6.83
C GLY A 330 12.78 -4.99 -6.55
N GLY A 331 11.73 -5.69 -6.99
CA GLY A 331 10.33 -5.33 -6.65
C GLY A 331 9.82 -5.85 -5.28
N PHE A 332 8.50 -5.79 -5.05
CA PHE A 332 7.71 -6.45 -3.96
C PHE A 332 7.70 -8.00 -3.93
N ASN A 333 8.83 -8.66 -3.64
CA ASN A 333 8.89 -10.13 -3.63
C ASN A 333 8.49 -10.62 -2.25
N VAL A 334 7.18 -10.82 -2.08
CA VAL A 334 6.62 -11.32 -0.82
C VAL A 334 7.35 -12.58 -0.37
N GLU A 335 7.63 -13.50 -1.27
CA GLU A 335 8.30 -14.76 -0.94
C GLU A 335 9.74 -14.54 -0.46
N ALA A 336 10.50 -13.63 -1.07
CA ALA A 336 11.88 -13.37 -0.65
C ALA A 336 12.02 -12.91 0.80
N TRP A 337 11.06 -12.13 1.33
CA TRP A 337 11.11 -11.67 2.72
C TRP A 337 10.74 -12.74 3.74
N PHE A 338 9.88 -13.67 3.36
CA PHE A 338 9.44 -14.75 4.25
C PHE A 338 10.32 -16.00 4.12
N ALA A 339 11.13 -16.13 3.07
CA ALA A 339 12.01 -17.29 2.88
C ALA A 339 12.96 -17.57 4.07
N PRO A 340 13.62 -16.56 4.68
CA PRO A 340 14.44 -16.77 5.87
C PRO A 340 13.61 -17.29 7.05
N PHE A 341 12.45 -16.67 7.30
CA PHE A 341 11.53 -17.11 8.34
C PHE A 341 11.07 -18.56 8.15
N VAL A 342 10.67 -18.95 6.94
CA VAL A 342 10.23 -20.33 6.65
C VAL A 342 11.37 -21.32 6.88
N SER A 343 12.60 -20.95 6.53
CA SER A 343 13.78 -21.80 6.78
C SER A 343 14.01 -21.99 8.28
N PHE A 344 13.98 -20.92 9.09
CA PHE A 344 14.10 -21.01 10.55
C PHE A 344 12.95 -21.78 11.19
N TRP A 345 11.72 -21.57 10.70
CA TRP A 345 10.56 -22.31 11.17
C TRP A 345 10.68 -23.82 10.90
N LEU A 346 11.22 -24.22 9.74
CA LEU A 346 11.49 -25.63 9.42
C LEU A 346 12.57 -26.25 10.32
N GLU A 347 13.60 -25.50 10.68
CA GLU A 347 14.61 -25.95 11.66
C GLU A 347 13.96 -26.19 13.03
N HIS A 348 13.16 -25.25 13.52
CA HIS A 348 12.43 -25.40 14.78
C HIS A 348 11.38 -26.52 14.74
N LEU A 349 10.72 -26.70 13.59
CA LEU A 349 9.80 -27.82 13.38
C LEU A 349 10.55 -29.15 13.47
N SER A 350 11.79 -29.21 12.99
CA SER A 350 12.62 -30.39 13.12
C SER A 350 12.84 -30.78 14.58
N ASP A 351 13.21 -29.83 15.42
CA ASP A 351 13.43 -30.08 16.85
C ASP A 351 12.15 -30.56 17.55
N LYS A 352 11.02 -29.91 17.28
CA LYS A 352 9.71 -30.31 17.83
C LYS A 352 9.25 -31.69 17.37
N THR A 353 9.50 -32.03 16.11
CA THR A 353 9.13 -33.35 15.57
C THR A 353 9.88 -34.45 16.32
N LEU A 354 11.16 -34.23 16.65
CA LEU A 354 11.94 -35.20 17.44
C LEU A 354 11.39 -35.37 18.86
N GLU A 355 10.93 -34.28 19.51
CA GLU A 355 10.26 -34.35 20.81
C GLU A 355 8.92 -35.11 20.73
N TRP A 356 8.12 -34.87 19.68
CA TRP A 356 6.86 -35.57 19.46
C TRP A 356 7.07 -37.07 19.26
N VAL A 357 8.09 -37.47 18.50
CA VAL A 357 8.46 -38.89 18.32
C VAL A 357 8.78 -39.53 19.68
N GLN A 358 9.59 -38.89 20.51
CA GLN A 358 9.94 -39.43 21.83
C GLN A 358 8.72 -39.60 22.73
N ASN A 359 7.81 -38.61 22.73
CA ASN A 359 6.62 -38.63 23.56
C ASN A 359 5.60 -39.66 23.06
N ALA A 360 5.42 -39.78 21.75
CA ALA A 360 4.54 -40.77 21.14
C ALA A 360 4.99 -42.20 21.47
N ILE A 361 6.30 -42.48 21.41
CA ILE A 361 6.85 -43.79 21.76
C ILE A 361 6.70 -44.08 23.26
N LYS A 362 6.95 -43.09 24.14
CA LYS A 362 6.80 -43.25 25.59
C LYS A 362 5.37 -43.52 26.02
N ALA A 363 4.40 -42.96 25.30
CA ALA A 363 2.97 -43.12 25.57
C ALA A 363 2.38 -44.38 24.95
N ASP A 364 3.14 -45.08 24.09
CA ASP A 364 2.68 -46.27 23.39
C ASP A 364 2.80 -47.51 24.27
N ASN A 365 1.75 -48.33 24.28
CA ASN A 365 1.78 -49.67 24.86
C ASN A 365 2.14 -50.75 23.83
N PHE A 366 2.36 -50.35 22.56
CA PHE A 366 2.61 -51.24 21.43
C PHE A 366 1.52 -52.29 21.26
N GLU A 367 0.27 -51.89 21.48
CA GLU A 367 -0.92 -52.69 21.23
C GLU A 367 -1.53 -52.31 19.87
N PRO A 368 -2.20 -53.23 19.15
CA PRO A 368 -2.85 -52.90 17.89
C PRO A 368 -3.93 -51.84 18.14
N VAL A 369 -3.97 -50.79 17.32
CA VAL A 369 -5.05 -49.82 17.40
C VAL A 369 -6.35 -50.53 17.04
N HIS A 370 -7.24 -50.74 18.02
CA HIS A 370 -8.59 -51.21 17.73
C HIS A 370 -9.27 -50.16 16.84
N ALA A 371 -9.63 -50.56 15.62
CA ALA A 371 -10.27 -49.68 14.66
C ALA A 371 -11.56 -49.09 15.27
N GLN A 372 -11.47 -47.84 15.73
CA GLN A 372 -12.62 -46.98 16.04
C GLN A 372 -13.04 -46.21 14.79
N ASP A 373 -12.85 -46.80 13.61
CA ASP A 373 -13.24 -46.21 12.33
C ASP A 373 -14.22 -47.17 11.64
N ASP A 374 -15.50 -46.78 11.61
CA ASP A 374 -16.63 -47.46 10.95
C ASP A 374 -16.48 -47.52 9.41
N LEU A 375 -15.27 -47.35 8.88
CA LEU A 375 -14.92 -47.28 7.46
C LEU A 375 -13.83 -48.27 7.03
N ALA A 376 -13.26 -49.06 7.93
CA ALA A 376 -12.32 -50.12 7.58
C ALA A 376 -13.08 -51.40 7.13
N ASN A 377 -12.62 -51.99 6.02
CA ASN A 377 -13.09 -53.29 5.56
C ASN A 377 -12.94 -54.32 6.71
N PRO A 378 -13.95 -55.15 7.04
CA PRO A 378 -13.87 -56.12 8.15
C PRO A 378 -12.71 -57.14 8.10
N ASN A 379 -11.95 -57.15 7.00
CA ASN A 379 -10.77 -57.98 6.78
C ASN A 379 -9.43 -57.24 6.96
N ASP A 380 -9.43 -55.91 7.15
CA ASP A 380 -8.20 -55.15 7.45
C ASP A 380 -7.97 -55.17 8.97
N VAL A 381 -7.21 -56.17 9.42
CA VAL A 381 -6.68 -56.19 10.78
C VAL A 381 -5.70 -55.02 10.88
N VAL A 382 -6.04 -53.98 11.65
CA VAL A 382 -5.11 -52.90 11.97
C VAL A 382 -4.00 -53.49 12.83
N THR A 383 -2.81 -53.65 12.25
CA THR A 383 -1.70 -54.37 12.87
C THR A 383 -0.65 -53.46 13.53
N HIS A 384 -0.79 -52.15 13.41
CA HIS A 384 0.16 -51.16 13.94
C HIS A 384 -0.38 -50.52 15.23
N SER A 385 0.53 -49.97 16.04
CA SER A 385 0.21 -49.24 17.27
C SER A 385 -0.01 -47.74 17.01
N SER A 386 -0.50 -47.02 18.01
CA SER A 386 -0.91 -45.62 17.86
C SER A 386 0.27 -44.68 17.58
N SER A 387 1.46 -44.95 18.12
CA SER A 387 2.58 -44.01 18.01
C SER A 387 3.04 -43.75 16.58
N ILE A 388 3.04 -44.76 15.71
CA ILE A 388 3.40 -44.56 14.30
C ILE A 388 2.28 -43.85 13.52
N ALA A 389 1.02 -44.10 13.86
CA ALA A 389 -0.11 -43.43 13.25
C ALA A 389 -0.10 -41.93 13.61
N ASP A 390 0.11 -41.61 14.89
CA ASP A 390 0.21 -40.24 15.41
C ASP A 390 1.39 -39.48 14.78
N LEU A 391 2.55 -40.14 14.64
CA LEU A 391 3.71 -39.56 13.98
C LEU A 391 3.39 -39.14 12.54
N PHE A 392 2.81 -40.03 11.74
CA PHE A 392 2.47 -39.71 10.36
C PHE A 392 1.33 -38.70 10.25
N ALA A 393 0.35 -38.72 11.16
CA ALA A 393 -0.68 -37.69 11.20
C ALA A 393 -0.08 -36.29 11.39
N ALA A 394 0.85 -36.14 12.34
CA ALA A 394 1.56 -34.87 12.56
C ALA A 394 2.41 -34.47 11.34
N VAL A 395 3.17 -35.41 10.76
CA VAL A 395 4.00 -35.15 9.57
C VAL A 395 3.13 -34.72 8.38
N TYR A 396 2.00 -35.36 8.11
CA TYR A 396 1.13 -34.98 7.00
C TYR A 396 0.51 -33.61 7.19
N GLN A 397 0.10 -33.25 8.41
CA GLN A 397 -0.42 -31.92 8.70
C GLN A 397 0.59 -30.81 8.33
N GLU A 398 1.85 -31.00 8.69
CA GLU A 398 2.92 -30.03 8.39
C GLU A 398 3.29 -30.04 6.90
N LEU A 399 3.25 -31.20 6.24
CA LEU A 399 3.46 -31.31 4.81
C LEU A 399 2.38 -30.57 4.01
N GLU A 400 1.11 -30.77 4.37
CA GLU A 400 -0.02 -30.08 3.76
C GLU A 400 0.08 -28.57 3.99
N PHE A 401 0.53 -28.16 5.17
CA PHE A 401 0.78 -26.75 5.47
C PHE A 401 1.84 -26.13 4.55
N ILE A 402 3.00 -26.79 4.39
CA ILE A 402 4.07 -26.34 3.47
C ILE A 402 3.56 -26.29 2.03
N ALA A 403 2.76 -27.28 1.62
CA ALA A 403 2.16 -27.31 0.28
C ALA A 403 1.14 -26.17 0.08
N ASP A 404 0.33 -25.84 1.09
CA ASP A 404 -0.66 -24.75 1.06
C ASP A 404 0.00 -23.35 1.02
N LEU A 405 1.29 -23.24 1.37
CA LEU A 405 2.05 -22.02 1.10
C LEU A 405 2.11 -21.71 -0.41
N LYS A 406 1.89 -22.69 -1.30
CA LYS A 406 1.84 -22.54 -2.77
C LYS A 406 2.99 -21.67 -3.31
N TRP A 407 4.20 -21.91 -2.82
CA TRP A 407 5.37 -21.07 -3.08
C TRP A 407 5.73 -21.05 -4.57
N SER A 408 5.90 -19.85 -5.13
CA SER A 408 6.09 -19.63 -6.57
C SER A 408 7.53 -19.90 -7.02
N ASP A 409 8.52 -19.56 -6.19
CA ASP A 409 9.92 -19.92 -6.43
C ASP A 409 10.13 -21.42 -6.24
N LYS A 410 10.24 -22.14 -7.36
CA LYS A 410 10.40 -23.60 -7.37
C LYS A 410 11.70 -24.08 -6.70
N VAL A 411 12.74 -23.26 -6.68
CA VAL A 411 14.04 -23.63 -6.07
C VAL A 411 13.94 -23.50 -4.55
N GLN A 412 13.38 -22.41 -4.06
CA GLN A 412 13.13 -22.22 -2.63
C GLN A 412 12.13 -23.26 -2.11
N SER A 413 11.04 -23.49 -2.84
CA SER A 413 10.06 -24.54 -2.54
C SER A 413 10.71 -25.91 -2.44
N ALA A 414 11.57 -26.29 -3.39
CA ALA A 414 12.32 -27.55 -3.33
C ALA A 414 13.25 -27.61 -2.11
N SER A 415 13.87 -26.50 -1.72
CA SER A 415 14.69 -26.41 -0.51
C SER A 415 13.86 -26.67 0.76
N PHE A 416 12.65 -26.10 0.84
CA PHE A 416 11.74 -26.33 1.98
C PHE A 416 11.30 -27.80 2.07
N PHE A 417 10.87 -28.40 0.96
CA PHE A 417 10.52 -29.83 0.95
C PHE A 417 11.72 -30.73 1.26
N GLN A 418 12.92 -30.35 0.83
CA GLN A 418 14.15 -31.09 1.16
C GLN A 418 14.49 -30.99 2.66
N ALA A 419 14.38 -29.80 3.25
CA ALA A 419 14.58 -29.60 4.69
C ALA A 419 13.56 -30.42 5.49
N PHE A 420 12.28 -30.35 5.11
CA PHE A 420 11.22 -31.15 5.72
C PHE A 420 11.45 -32.67 5.58
N SER A 421 11.89 -33.12 4.41
CA SER A 421 12.23 -34.55 4.19
C SER A 421 13.36 -35.03 5.11
N LYS A 422 14.35 -34.17 5.42
CA LYS A 422 15.40 -34.50 6.40
C LYS A 422 14.82 -34.61 7.81
N THR A 423 13.91 -33.72 8.19
CA THR A 423 13.18 -33.82 9.47
C THR A 423 12.45 -35.14 9.61
N VAL A 424 11.70 -35.55 8.58
CA VAL A 424 10.99 -36.84 8.57
C VAL A 424 11.96 -38.02 8.64
N TYR A 425 13.07 -37.96 7.92
CA TYR A 425 14.12 -38.98 8.00
C TYR A 425 14.67 -39.12 9.43
N HIS A 426 15.02 -38.00 10.08
CA HIS A 426 15.54 -38.03 11.45
C HIS A 426 14.50 -38.53 12.46
N ALA A 427 13.23 -38.13 12.30
CA ALA A 427 12.12 -38.61 13.12
C ALA A 427 11.95 -40.14 13.01
N LEU A 428 12.00 -40.69 11.79
CA LEU A 428 11.89 -42.12 11.56
C LEU A 428 13.12 -42.91 12.00
N ASP A 429 14.33 -42.38 11.79
CA ASP A 429 15.56 -43.00 12.28
C ASP A 429 15.54 -43.13 13.80
N GLN A 430 15.10 -42.08 14.49
CA GLN A 430 14.92 -42.08 15.93
C GLN A 430 13.81 -43.05 16.37
N TYR A 431 12.69 -43.08 15.67
CA TYR A 431 11.58 -44.02 15.94
C TYR A 431 12.06 -45.47 15.82
N CYS A 432 12.69 -45.83 14.70
CA CYS A 432 13.28 -47.15 14.46
C CYS A 432 14.36 -47.50 15.49
N GLY A 433 15.20 -46.53 15.86
CA GLY A 433 16.19 -46.69 16.91
C GLY A 433 15.57 -47.04 18.24
N ALA A 434 14.53 -46.33 18.67
CA ALA A 434 13.87 -46.51 19.95
C ALA A 434 13.10 -47.84 20.04
N ILE A 435 12.33 -48.22 19.02
CA ILE A 435 11.61 -49.51 19.03
C ILE A 435 12.54 -50.72 18.91
N GLY A 436 13.77 -50.52 18.40
CA GLY A 436 14.79 -51.56 18.31
C GLY A 436 15.55 -51.82 19.63
N VAL A 437 15.46 -50.92 20.61
CA VAL A 437 16.09 -51.11 21.94
C VAL A 437 15.30 -52.18 22.71
N GLY A 438 15.97 -53.24 23.16
CA GLY A 438 15.37 -54.37 23.89
C GLY A 438 15.24 -55.65 23.07
N GLU A 439 14.90 -55.55 21.78
CA GLU A 439 14.84 -56.70 20.83
C GLU A 439 16.25 -57.22 20.48
N LEU A 440 17.23 -56.32 20.44
CA LEU A 440 18.64 -56.58 20.10
C LEU A 440 19.53 -56.97 21.28
N ALA A 441 19.04 -56.89 22.53
CA ALA A 441 19.83 -57.14 23.74
C ALA A 441 20.18 -58.64 23.97
N GLY A 442 19.98 -59.49 22.96
CA GLY A 442 20.37 -60.90 22.96
C GLY A 442 21.82 -61.17 22.52
N SER A 443 22.57 -60.20 22.01
CA SER A 443 23.99 -60.39 21.71
C SER A 443 24.84 -59.13 21.95
N VAL A 444 25.61 -59.21 23.04
CA VAL A 444 26.84 -58.47 23.34
C VAL A 444 26.66 -57.01 23.77
N GLU A 445 27.42 -56.70 24.83
CA GLU A 445 27.59 -55.42 25.50
C GLU A 445 27.61 -54.20 24.57
N ALA A 446 26.85 -53.18 24.97
CA ALA A 446 26.97 -51.76 24.65
C ALA A 446 27.78 -51.41 23.38
N ALA A 447 27.10 -51.32 22.23
CA ALA A 447 27.60 -50.57 21.08
C ALA A 447 26.67 -49.37 20.80
N PRO A 448 27.19 -48.13 20.73
CA PRO A 448 26.39 -46.97 20.35
C PRO A 448 26.16 -46.96 18.83
N GLN A 449 25.01 -46.39 18.43
CA GLN A 449 24.55 -46.09 17.07
C GLN A 449 23.64 -47.14 16.41
N GLY A 450 22.34 -46.82 16.44
CA GLY A 450 21.26 -47.47 15.69
C GLY A 450 21.49 -47.44 14.17
N ALA A 451 20.76 -48.30 13.46
CA ALA A 451 20.89 -48.70 12.04
C ALA A 451 21.98 -49.76 11.73
N LYS A 452 23.22 -49.65 12.21
CA LYS A 452 24.27 -50.67 11.93
C LYS A 452 24.10 -51.98 12.72
N ALA A 453 23.41 -51.93 13.86
CA ALA A 453 23.14 -53.11 14.67
C ALA A 453 22.17 -54.09 13.99
N TRP A 454 21.13 -53.58 13.33
CA TRP A 454 20.11 -54.38 12.62
C TRP A 454 20.68 -55.15 11.43
N SER A 455 21.53 -54.52 10.61
CA SER A 455 22.12 -55.16 9.43
C SER A 455 23.15 -56.23 9.77
N ASN A 456 23.82 -56.10 10.91
CA ASN A 456 24.76 -57.10 11.42
C ASN A 456 24.05 -58.28 12.08
N LEU A 457 22.90 -58.07 12.72
CA LEU A 457 22.07 -59.15 13.29
C LEU A 457 21.48 -60.06 12.19
N LEU A 458 20.98 -59.47 11.10
CA LEU A 458 20.45 -60.23 9.95
C LEU A 458 21.52 -61.08 9.22
N ARG A 459 22.81 -60.76 9.41
CA ARG A 459 23.94 -61.47 8.81
C ARG A 459 24.54 -62.56 9.71
N GLN A 460 24.22 -62.58 11.00
CA GLN A 460 24.75 -63.59 11.92
C GLN A 460 23.90 -64.86 11.88
N THR A 461 24.33 -65.83 11.07
CA THR A 461 23.78 -67.19 11.03
C THR A 461 24.44 -68.07 12.09
N THR A 462 24.29 -67.75 13.37
CA THR A 462 24.62 -68.71 14.44
C THR A 462 23.34 -69.38 14.91
N LYS A 463 23.34 -70.71 14.85
CA LYS A 463 22.22 -71.57 15.28
C LYS A 463 21.80 -71.21 16.71
N THR A 464 20.77 -70.41 16.82
CA THR A 464 20.07 -70.09 18.06
C THR A 464 18.72 -70.80 18.00
N GLU A 465 18.29 -71.38 19.13
CA GLU A 465 17.01 -72.07 19.25
C GLU A 465 15.84 -71.13 18.90
N PRO A 466 14.68 -71.64 18.42
CA PRO A 466 13.54 -70.81 18.08
C PRO A 466 13.09 -70.01 19.30
N ARG A 467 13.28 -68.69 19.28
CA ARG A 467 12.69 -67.80 20.28
C ARG A 467 11.24 -67.57 19.91
N ASP A 468 10.35 -67.66 20.91
CA ASP A 468 8.96 -67.23 20.76
C ASP A 468 8.97 -65.72 20.48
N ILE A 469 8.39 -65.32 19.34
CA ILE A 469 8.30 -63.91 18.95
C ILE A 469 7.21 -63.28 19.81
N GLN A 470 7.56 -62.29 20.64
CA GLN A 470 6.55 -61.59 21.43
C GLN A 470 5.60 -60.82 20.52
N LEU A 471 4.31 -60.78 20.89
CA LEU A 471 3.28 -60.05 20.14
C LEU A 471 3.67 -58.58 19.91
N GLU A 472 4.32 -57.98 20.90
CA GLU A 472 4.87 -56.62 20.84
C GLU A 472 5.89 -56.45 19.69
N SER A 473 6.77 -57.43 19.49
CA SER A 473 7.77 -57.43 18.42
C SER A 473 7.11 -57.49 17.03
N CYS A 474 6.02 -58.26 16.89
CA CYS A 474 5.21 -58.29 15.66
C CYS A 474 4.57 -56.93 15.37
N ILE A 475 4.02 -56.26 16.39
CA ILE A 475 3.38 -54.94 16.24
C ILE A 475 4.43 -53.89 15.87
N LYS A 476 5.64 -53.94 16.45
CA LYS A 476 6.76 -53.08 16.05
C LYS A 476 7.17 -53.29 14.58
N LEU A 477 7.16 -54.53 14.07
CA LEU A 477 7.39 -54.79 12.64
C LEU A 477 6.26 -54.23 11.77
N CYS A 478 5.00 -54.37 12.20
CA CYS A 478 3.86 -53.77 11.52
C CYS A 478 3.92 -52.24 11.53
N ASN A 479 4.48 -51.61 12.57
CA ASN A 479 4.74 -50.17 12.58
C ASN A 479 5.74 -49.76 11.49
N ILE A 480 6.82 -50.54 11.29
CA ILE A 480 7.80 -50.29 10.22
C ILE A 480 7.14 -50.45 8.85
N GLU A 481 6.33 -51.48 8.65
CA GLU A 481 5.60 -51.68 7.39
C GLU A 481 4.62 -50.53 7.11
N TYR A 482 3.89 -50.09 8.13
CA TYR A 482 3.00 -48.94 8.04
C TYR A 482 3.78 -47.67 7.65
N ALA A 483 4.94 -47.44 8.28
CA ALA A 483 5.81 -46.31 7.96
C ALA A 483 6.29 -46.32 6.51
N MET A 484 6.65 -47.48 5.96
CA MET A 484 7.06 -47.62 4.57
C MET A 484 5.93 -47.22 3.61
N ARG A 485 4.70 -47.70 3.85
CA ARG A 485 3.53 -47.36 3.02
C ARG A 485 3.23 -45.86 3.05
N ARG A 486 3.30 -45.24 4.24
CA ARG A 486 3.06 -43.80 4.40
C ARG A 486 4.17 -42.94 3.78
N LEU A 487 5.43 -43.39 3.82
CA LEU A 487 6.50 -42.71 3.09
C LEU A 487 6.27 -42.66 1.58
N ASP A 488 5.74 -43.75 0.99
CA ASP A 488 5.40 -43.77 -0.44
C ASP A 488 4.29 -42.78 -0.78
N ASP A 489 3.27 -42.66 0.08
CA ASP A 489 2.20 -41.66 -0.07
C ASP A 489 2.78 -40.23 0.01
N MET A 490 3.70 -39.99 0.95
CA MET A 490 4.38 -38.71 1.13
C MET A 490 5.21 -38.33 -0.10
N TYR A 491 5.93 -39.29 -0.68
CA TYR A 491 6.71 -39.11 -1.90
C TYR A 491 5.84 -38.67 -3.08
N ARG A 492 4.63 -39.22 -3.19
CA ARG A 492 3.64 -38.83 -4.22
C ARG A 492 3.13 -37.41 -3.98
N LEU A 493 2.75 -37.08 -2.74
CA LEU A 493 2.26 -35.75 -2.34
C LEU A 493 3.26 -34.63 -2.64
N MET A 494 4.54 -34.84 -2.33
CA MET A 494 5.60 -33.84 -2.57
C MET A 494 5.94 -33.63 -4.05
N ASN A 495 5.45 -34.48 -4.96
CA ASN A 495 5.79 -34.46 -6.39
C ASN A 495 7.30 -34.30 -6.62
N VAL A 496 8.09 -35.17 -5.99
CA VAL A 496 9.57 -35.09 -5.91
C VAL A 496 10.23 -35.00 -7.29
N ALA A 497 9.64 -35.61 -8.32
CA ALA A 497 10.12 -35.53 -9.71
C ALA A 497 10.12 -34.08 -10.23
N SER A 498 9.10 -33.29 -9.91
CA SER A 498 9.00 -31.89 -10.30
C SER A 498 10.03 -31.01 -9.60
N LEU A 499 10.23 -31.23 -8.29
CA LEU A 499 11.20 -30.50 -7.46
C LEU A 499 12.64 -30.80 -7.91
N THR A 500 12.95 -32.08 -8.15
CA THR A 500 14.28 -32.52 -8.62
C THR A 500 14.61 -31.91 -9.97
N ARG A 501 13.63 -31.85 -10.90
CA ARG A 501 13.81 -31.18 -12.19
C ARG A 501 14.06 -29.68 -12.02
N ALA A 502 13.35 -28.99 -11.13
CA ALA A 502 13.56 -27.57 -10.87
C ALA A 502 14.99 -27.28 -10.36
N VAL A 503 15.47 -28.05 -9.37
CA VAL A 503 16.82 -27.91 -8.83
C VAL A 503 17.88 -28.23 -9.90
N ARG A 504 17.69 -29.28 -10.70
CA ARG A 504 18.61 -29.63 -11.78
C ARG A 504 18.71 -28.53 -12.84
N ASN A 505 17.57 -27.96 -13.24
CA ASN A 505 17.52 -26.87 -14.21
C ASN A 505 18.25 -25.62 -13.68
N HIS A 506 18.02 -25.25 -12.41
CA HIS A 506 18.69 -24.12 -11.78
C HIS A 506 20.21 -24.32 -11.68
N ARG A 507 20.67 -25.54 -11.31
CA ARG A 507 22.10 -25.87 -11.31
C ARG A 507 22.71 -25.77 -12.71
N ALA A 508 21.99 -26.20 -13.75
CA ALA A 508 22.45 -26.09 -15.13
C ALA A 508 22.59 -24.64 -15.61
N THR A 509 21.73 -23.72 -15.13
CA THR A 509 21.84 -22.29 -15.43
C THR A 509 22.97 -21.59 -14.66
N MET A 510 23.38 -22.13 -13.51
CA MET A 510 24.47 -21.58 -12.67
C MET A 510 25.86 -22.12 -13.04
N MET A 511 25.95 -23.18 -13.87
CA MET A 511 27.24 -23.61 -14.41
C MET A 511 27.69 -22.62 -15.48
N PRO A 512 28.91 -22.06 -15.41
CA PRO A 512 29.45 -21.29 -16.51
C PRO A 512 29.46 -22.19 -17.75
N GLN A 513 28.91 -21.71 -18.87
CA GLN A 513 29.15 -22.34 -20.16
C GLN A 513 30.66 -22.39 -20.38
N ARG A 514 31.29 -23.54 -20.11
CA ARG A 514 32.57 -23.87 -20.73
C ARG A 514 32.32 -23.81 -22.22
N HIS A 515 32.63 -22.66 -22.82
CA HIS A 515 32.68 -22.52 -24.26
C HIS A 515 33.58 -23.64 -24.75
N GLY A 516 33.01 -24.48 -25.61
CA GLY A 516 33.72 -25.59 -26.22
C GLY A 516 34.99 -25.04 -26.86
N ALA A 517 36.13 -25.58 -26.43
CA ALA A 517 37.30 -25.57 -27.27
C ALA A 517 36.88 -26.25 -28.58
N SER A 518 36.80 -25.44 -29.63
CA SER A 518 36.69 -25.90 -31.01
C SER A 518 37.73 -26.99 -31.24
N THR A 519 37.28 -28.24 -31.35
CA THR A 519 38.07 -29.32 -31.96
C THR A 519 37.93 -29.19 -33.46
N ASP A 520 38.54 -28.15 -34.03
CA ASP A 520 38.82 -28.07 -35.46
C ASP A 520 40.33 -28.23 -35.66
N PRO A 521 40.80 -29.42 -36.11
CA PRO A 521 42.22 -29.68 -36.35
C PRO A 521 42.84 -28.72 -37.38
N GLU A 522 42.06 -28.14 -38.29
CA GLU A 522 42.57 -27.21 -39.31
C GLU A 522 42.87 -25.80 -38.76
N ALA A 523 42.22 -25.38 -37.68
CA ALA A 523 42.44 -24.07 -37.08
C ALA A 523 43.77 -23.99 -36.30
N LEU A 524 44.21 -25.10 -35.68
CA LEU A 524 45.50 -25.20 -34.99
C LEU A 524 46.69 -25.20 -35.95
N LEU A 525 46.54 -25.78 -37.15
CA LEU A 525 47.58 -25.77 -38.18
C LEU A 525 47.77 -24.38 -38.82
N ARG A 526 46.71 -23.58 -38.94
CA ARG A 526 46.81 -22.19 -39.42
C ARG A 526 47.47 -21.25 -38.41
N ALA A 527 47.31 -21.49 -37.11
CA ALA A 527 47.95 -20.69 -36.07
C ALA A 527 49.45 -20.96 -35.92
N ALA A 528 49.93 -22.16 -36.27
CA ALA A 528 51.35 -22.51 -36.23
C ALA A 528 52.16 -21.95 -37.42
N ALA A 529 51.52 -21.67 -38.56
CA ALA A 529 52.19 -21.19 -39.77
C ALA A 529 52.38 -19.65 -39.84
N LEU A 530 51.92 -18.91 -38.84
CA LEU A 530 52.00 -17.43 -38.80
C LEU A 530 53.04 -16.90 -37.80
N ASN A 531 53.75 -17.78 -37.08
CA ASN A 531 54.73 -17.39 -36.05
C ASN A 531 56.20 -17.66 -36.44
N ASP A 532 56.50 -18.05 -37.67
CA ASP A 532 57.86 -18.39 -38.12
C ASP A 532 58.51 -17.35 -39.07
N ASP A 533 57.87 -16.19 -39.29
CA ASP A 533 58.37 -15.14 -40.20
C ASP A 533 58.76 -13.82 -39.50
N THR A 534 59.08 -13.86 -38.20
CA THR A 534 59.65 -12.69 -37.49
C THR A 534 60.84 -13.03 -36.58
N VAL A 535 61.87 -13.66 -37.15
CA VAL A 535 63.26 -13.49 -36.69
C VAL A 535 64.21 -13.49 -37.89
N LYS A 536 64.50 -12.29 -38.41
CA LYS A 536 65.82 -11.89 -38.93
C LYS A 536 65.91 -10.37 -39.05
#